data_AF-A0A512PGB9-F1
#
_entry.id   AF-A0A512PGB9-F1
#
_cell.length_a   1.000
_cell.length_b   1.000
_cell.length_c   1.000
_cell.angle_alpha   90.00
_cell.angle_beta   90.00
_cell.angle_gamma   90.00
#
_symmetry.space_group_name_H-M   'P 1'
#
loop_
_entity.id
_entity.type
_entity.pdbx_description
1 polymer ?
#
loop_
_entity_poly.entity_id
_entity_poly.type
_entity_poly.pdbx_seq_one_letter_code
_entity_poly.pdbx_strand_id
1 'polypeptide(L)'
;MTIDLTRTLHDTVDGGAGGHADETGIGIDLATLTTRVRRRRTRRAVVRGAVGAGAAGAFAFAGVQVVGRRGPDDVLPAANPSAAPGTCGSDIGELTVSSTNEAFLAVASPTASETTPTEETFGADPQPLAGRSLTATLHEVPRGAVADTAVGVSRIVATDAEGTVVGRQVVPSPEVGNAVILMDPASGAVQTVVTLGDVLTVCAPGLDAGSTPLPDGVYALYALSAPTAAGTPEILGGPWGLGLEPALSALTDLPSDYPAAEVPVVGESVVTAVATRGSNPGWLVQTETDSVGALDAAVNALVAAGGRSVDTMTMSADQLTTLVVNKSQVVTTANWEVALRQVTDEEGKTLLQYQLEPR
;
A
#
# COMPACT_ATOMS: atom_id res chain seq x y z
N MET A 1 -33.64 13.80 51.53
CA MET A 1 -32.17 13.77 51.31
C MET A 1 -31.95 13.89 49.82
N THR A 2 -31.61 15.08 49.34
CA THR A 2 -31.38 15.38 47.93
C THR A 2 -29.88 15.24 47.65
N ILE A 3 -29.52 14.30 46.79
CA ILE A 3 -28.14 14.06 46.37
C ILE A 3 -27.79 15.11 45.32
N ASP A 4 -26.80 15.95 45.62
CA ASP A 4 -26.32 17.00 44.72
C ASP A 4 -25.34 16.40 43.71
N LEU A 5 -25.91 15.91 42.61
CA LEU A 5 -25.20 15.26 41.50
C LEU A 5 -24.14 16.17 40.84
N THR A 6 -24.32 17.49 40.93
CA THR A 6 -23.41 18.49 40.36
C THR A 6 -22.06 18.48 41.07
N ARG A 7 -22.06 18.26 42.39
CA ARG A 7 -20.83 18.20 43.18
C ARG A 7 -20.08 16.89 43.01
N THR A 8 -20.80 15.79 42.85
CA THR A 8 -20.20 14.46 42.62
C THR A 8 -19.52 14.36 41.25
N LEU A 9 -20.08 15.01 40.23
CA LEU A 9 -19.48 15.07 38.89
C LEU A 9 -18.19 15.91 38.87
N HIS A 10 -18.14 17.03 39.60
CA HIS A 10 -16.94 17.86 39.69
C HIS A 10 -15.77 17.14 40.40
N ASP A 11 -16.04 16.44 41.50
CA ASP A 11 -14.99 15.70 42.24
C ASP A 11 -14.39 14.53 41.44
N THR A 12 -15.14 14.01 40.46
CA THR A 12 -14.68 12.91 39.59
C THR A 12 -13.82 13.42 38.42
N VAL A 13 -14.07 14.65 37.95
CA VAL A 13 -13.34 15.26 36.83
C VAL A 13 -12.06 15.95 37.30
N ASP A 14 -12.07 16.56 38.50
CA ASP A 14 -10.95 17.38 38.98
C ASP A 14 -9.90 16.61 39.79
N GLY A 15 -10.05 15.28 39.94
CA GLY A 15 -9.05 14.42 40.59
C GLY A 15 -8.85 14.77 42.06
N GLY A 16 -9.83 14.42 42.90
CA GLY A 16 -9.77 14.62 44.34
C GLY A 16 -8.51 14.03 44.98
N ALA A 17 -7.68 14.91 45.55
CA ALA A 17 -6.51 14.52 46.34
C ALA A 17 -6.96 13.99 47.72
N GLY A 18 -7.16 12.68 47.82
CA GLY A 18 -7.50 11.99 49.06
C GLY A 18 -6.97 10.57 49.04
N GLY A 19 -5.78 10.37 49.61
CA GLY A 19 -5.10 9.08 49.61
C GLY A 19 -5.82 8.01 50.43
N HIS A 20 -6.00 6.83 49.85
CA HIS A 20 -5.87 5.54 50.50
C HIS A 20 -5.17 4.62 49.49
N ALA A 21 -3.91 4.30 49.78
CA ALA A 21 -3.22 3.21 49.14
C ALA A 21 -3.73 1.93 49.81
N ASP A 22 -4.52 1.14 49.09
CA ASP A 22 -4.36 -0.31 49.11
C ASP A 22 -5.06 -0.99 47.92
N GLU A 23 -4.34 -1.97 47.39
CA GLU A 23 -4.77 -3.12 46.62
C GLU A 23 -5.49 -2.97 45.26
N THR A 24 -4.82 -3.55 44.25
CA THR A 24 -5.30 -4.03 42.94
C THR A 24 -5.59 -2.97 41.87
N GLY A 25 -4.69 -2.85 40.91
CA GLY A 25 -4.94 -2.06 39.71
C GLY A 25 -3.72 -1.91 38.81
N ILE A 26 -3.85 -2.43 37.58
CA ILE A 26 -2.95 -2.21 36.46
C ILE A 26 -2.75 -0.69 36.28
N GLY A 27 -1.53 -0.20 36.48
CA GLY A 27 -1.17 1.20 36.26
C GLY A 27 0.06 1.29 35.40
N ILE A 28 -0.11 1.43 34.08
CA ILE A 28 0.92 2.06 33.26
C ILE A 28 1.00 3.50 33.76
N ASP A 29 2.16 3.91 34.28
CA ASP A 29 2.37 5.23 34.87
C ASP A 29 2.36 6.31 33.76
N LEU A 30 1.15 6.75 33.42
CA LEU A 30 0.91 7.85 32.47
C LEU A 30 1.50 9.17 32.97
N ALA A 31 1.73 9.35 34.28
CA ALA A 31 2.27 10.58 34.83
C ALA A 31 3.78 10.73 34.53
N THR A 32 4.55 9.64 34.53
CA THR A 32 5.95 9.66 34.06
C THR A 32 6.07 9.80 32.54
N LEU A 33 5.11 9.28 31.77
CA LEU A 33 5.08 9.48 30.30
C LEU A 33 4.76 10.94 29.93
N THR A 34 3.75 11.54 30.55
CA THR A 34 3.33 12.93 30.27
C THR A 34 4.39 13.97 30.65
N THR A 35 5.13 13.74 31.74
CA THR A 35 6.25 14.62 32.14
C THR A 35 7.45 14.54 31.19
N ARG A 36 7.73 13.39 30.58
CA ARG A 36 8.75 13.25 29.52
C ARG A 36 8.37 13.99 28.24
N VAL A 37 7.10 13.91 27.82
CA VAL A 37 6.61 14.54 26.59
C VAL A 37 6.61 16.08 26.70
N ARG A 38 6.18 16.64 27.84
CA ARG A 38 6.16 18.10 28.04
C ARG A 38 7.55 18.75 27.94
N ARG A 39 8.61 18.06 28.37
CA ARG A 39 9.99 18.59 28.36
C ARG A 39 10.60 18.67 26.96
N ARG A 40 10.08 17.94 25.97
CA ARG A 40 10.49 18.05 24.55
C ARG A 40 9.79 19.19 23.80
N ARG A 41 8.56 19.55 24.19
CA ARG A 41 7.70 20.51 23.47
C ARG A 41 8.20 21.98 23.53
N THR A 42 9.01 22.37 24.51
CA THR A 42 9.51 23.75 24.63
C THR A 42 10.69 24.09 23.71
N ARG A 43 11.28 23.13 22.98
CA ARG A 43 12.44 23.40 22.09
C ARG A 43 12.09 23.63 20.61
N ARG A 44 10.84 23.48 20.16
CA ARG A 44 10.51 23.44 18.72
C ARG A 44 9.50 24.48 18.21
N ALA A 45 9.02 25.40 19.04
CA ALA A 45 7.98 26.36 18.67
C ALA A 45 8.44 27.55 17.79
N VAL A 46 9.63 27.52 17.16
CA VAL A 46 10.17 28.67 16.40
C VAL A 46 10.10 28.51 14.87
N VAL A 47 9.73 27.34 14.34
CA VAL A 47 9.72 27.15 12.88
C VAL A 47 8.48 26.38 12.45
N ARG A 48 7.47 27.10 11.89
CA ARG A 48 6.53 26.64 10.85
C ARG A 48 5.44 27.70 10.64
N GLY A 49 5.74 28.68 9.79
CA GLY A 49 4.74 29.45 9.08
C GLY A 49 4.57 28.88 7.67
N ALA A 50 3.33 28.98 7.16
CA ALA A 50 2.89 28.79 5.77
C ALA A 50 2.81 27.34 5.24
N VAL A 51 1.60 26.79 5.21
CA VAL A 51 1.18 25.79 4.22
C VAL A 51 0.03 26.42 3.45
N GLY A 52 0.33 26.89 2.24
CA GLY A 52 -0.63 27.31 1.23
C GLY A 52 -0.84 26.20 0.21
N ALA A 53 -2.07 26.11 -0.29
CA ALA A 53 -2.59 25.12 -1.21
C ALA A 53 -1.82 25.02 -2.55
N GLY A 54 -1.77 23.81 -3.11
CA GLY A 54 -1.34 23.56 -4.49
C GLY A 54 -0.65 22.20 -4.69
N ALA A 55 -1.42 21.11 -4.74
CA ALA A 55 -0.89 19.79 -5.13
C ALA A 55 -1.16 19.54 -6.62
N ALA A 56 -0.37 20.20 -7.47
CA ALA A 56 -0.09 19.76 -8.84
C ALA A 56 1.40 19.45 -8.88
N GLY A 57 1.77 18.29 -8.33
CA GLY A 57 3.15 17.82 -8.28
C GLY A 57 3.51 17.20 -9.61
N ALA A 58 4.02 18.00 -10.53
CA ALA A 58 4.78 17.48 -11.67
C ALA A 58 6.02 16.76 -11.11
N PHE A 59 6.04 15.43 -11.18
CA PHE A 59 7.30 14.69 -11.18
C PHE A 59 8.00 15.02 -12.50
N ALA A 60 8.69 16.16 -12.52
CA ALA A 60 9.69 16.40 -13.54
C ALA A 60 10.70 15.25 -13.43
N PHE A 61 10.80 14.44 -14.47
CA PHE A 61 11.89 13.49 -14.73
C PHE A 61 13.23 14.25 -14.92
N ALA A 62 13.58 15.12 -13.98
CA ALA A 62 14.88 15.75 -13.90
C ALA A 62 15.82 14.73 -13.25
N GLY A 63 16.28 13.77 -14.06
CA GLY A 63 17.51 12.98 -13.98
C GLY A 63 18.29 12.91 -12.67
N VAL A 64 17.65 12.75 -11.51
CA VAL A 64 18.33 12.26 -10.32
C VAL A 64 18.38 10.75 -10.52
N GLN A 65 19.44 10.30 -11.18
CA GLN A 65 19.87 8.92 -11.10
C GLN A 65 20.17 8.64 -9.62
N VAL A 66 19.14 8.23 -8.86
CA VAL A 66 19.38 7.42 -7.68
C VAL A 66 19.90 6.12 -8.25
N VAL A 67 21.22 6.04 -8.40
CA VAL A 67 21.93 4.80 -8.71
C VAL A 67 21.75 3.93 -7.47
N GLY A 68 20.55 3.34 -7.34
CA GLY A 68 20.34 2.15 -6.55
C GLY A 68 21.39 1.17 -7.02
N ARG A 69 22.22 0.74 -6.08
CA ARG A 69 23.36 -0.15 -6.33
C ARG A 69 22.78 -1.49 -6.81
N ARG A 70 22.54 -1.63 -8.12
CA ARG A 70 22.06 -2.88 -8.74
C ARG A 70 22.96 -4.01 -8.25
N GLY A 71 22.38 -4.96 -7.53
CA GLY A 71 23.10 -6.17 -7.16
C GLY A 71 23.51 -6.92 -8.44
N PRO A 72 24.51 -7.80 -8.37
CA PRO A 72 24.88 -8.65 -9.52
C PRO A 72 23.73 -9.54 -10.01
N ASP A 73 22.67 -9.70 -9.21
CA ASP A 73 21.48 -10.50 -9.52
C ASP A 73 20.30 -9.66 -10.08
N ASP A 74 20.39 -8.32 -10.11
CA ASP A 74 19.35 -7.41 -10.60
C ASP A 74 19.56 -7.05 -12.08
N VAL A 75 19.64 -8.07 -12.94
CA VAL A 75 19.81 -7.85 -14.38
C VAL A 75 18.44 -7.72 -15.04
N LEU A 76 18.01 -6.47 -15.22
CA LEU A 76 16.89 -6.16 -16.12
C LEU A 76 17.26 -6.60 -17.55
N PRO A 77 16.28 -7.05 -18.37
CA PRO A 77 16.56 -7.40 -19.75
C PRO A 77 17.13 -6.19 -20.50
N ALA A 78 18.18 -6.42 -21.27
CA ALA A 78 18.68 -5.38 -22.15
C ALA A 78 17.67 -5.10 -23.28
N ALA A 79 17.66 -3.84 -23.75
CA ALA A 79 16.95 -3.48 -24.95
C ALA A 79 17.35 -4.40 -26.11
N ASN A 80 16.36 -4.94 -26.81
CA ASN A 80 16.52 -5.79 -27.96
C ASN A 80 15.79 -5.15 -29.15
N PRO A 81 16.51 -4.55 -30.11
CA PRO A 81 15.89 -3.88 -31.26
C PRO A 81 15.17 -4.84 -32.22
N SER A 82 15.30 -6.16 -32.00
CA SER A 82 14.56 -7.19 -32.74
C SER A 82 13.37 -7.75 -31.94
N ALA A 83 13.12 -7.28 -30.72
CA ALA A 83 11.93 -7.66 -29.96
C ALA A 83 10.68 -7.11 -30.67
N ALA A 84 9.60 -7.88 -30.66
CA ALA A 84 8.33 -7.40 -31.22
C ALA A 84 7.82 -6.20 -30.39
N PRO A 85 7.23 -5.17 -31.01
CA PRO A 85 6.76 -4.00 -30.26
C PRO A 85 5.77 -4.36 -29.15
N GLY A 86 5.98 -3.77 -27.96
CA GLY A 86 5.17 -4.03 -26.76
C GLY A 86 5.48 -5.37 -26.08
N THR A 87 6.63 -5.97 -26.39
CA THR A 87 7.14 -7.18 -25.72
C THR A 87 8.42 -6.88 -24.95
N CYS A 88 8.85 -7.84 -24.15
CA CYS A 88 10.05 -7.72 -23.34
C CYS A 88 11.29 -7.30 -24.13
N GLY A 89 11.95 -6.24 -23.68
CA GLY A 89 13.14 -5.65 -24.32
C GLY A 89 12.82 -4.73 -25.50
N SER A 90 11.57 -4.56 -25.93
CA SER A 90 11.21 -3.58 -26.96
C SER A 90 11.18 -2.16 -26.38
N ASP A 91 11.44 -1.17 -27.23
CA ASP A 91 11.26 0.25 -26.92
C ASP A 91 9.76 0.61 -26.96
N ILE A 92 9.24 1.18 -25.87
CA ILE A 92 7.85 1.63 -25.79
C ILE A 92 7.56 2.78 -26.79
N GLY A 93 8.57 3.55 -27.17
CA GLY A 93 8.46 4.65 -28.14
C GLY A 93 8.14 4.21 -29.56
N GLU A 94 8.28 2.92 -29.88
CA GLU A 94 7.88 2.35 -31.18
C GLU A 94 6.36 2.09 -31.27
N LEU A 95 5.63 2.14 -30.14
CA LEU A 95 4.19 1.95 -30.13
C LEU A 95 3.43 3.25 -30.41
N THR A 96 2.34 3.13 -31.15
CA THR A 96 1.40 4.23 -31.38
C THR A 96 0.41 4.34 -30.24
N VAL A 97 0.05 5.58 -29.88
CA VAL A 97 -1.04 5.84 -28.92
C VAL A 97 -2.38 5.61 -29.61
N SER A 98 -3.29 4.92 -28.92
CA SER A 98 -4.61 4.62 -29.46
C SER A 98 -5.42 5.90 -29.66
N SER A 99 -6.05 6.01 -30.84
CA SER A 99 -6.96 7.13 -31.14
C SER A 99 -8.41 6.85 -30.74
N THR A 100 -8.74 5.58 -30.48
CA THR A 100 -10.11 5.12 -30.27
C THR A 100 -10.41 4.73 -28.84
N ASN A 101 -9.39 4.49 -28.01
CA ASN A 101 -9.58 4.07 -26.62
C ASN A 101 -8.57 4.77 -25.72
N GLU A 102 -8.95 4.91 -24.46
CA GLU A 102 -8.10 5.43 -23.42
C GLU A 102 -8.25 4.58 -22.17
N ALA A 103 -7.14 4.32 -21.50
CA ALA A 103 -7.13 3.61 -20.23
C ALA A 103 -6.61 4.53 -19.13
N PHE A 104 -7.22 4.43 -17.96
CA PHE A 104 -6.85 5.14 -16.76
C PHE A 104 -6.55 4.15 -15.65
N LEU A 105 -5.41 4.32 -14.99
CA LEU A 105 -5.06 3.54 -13.81
C LEU A 105 -5.60 4.25 -12.58
N ALA A 106 -6.35 3.51 -11.77
CA ALA A 106 -6.76 3.90 -10.43
C ALA A 106 -6.14 2.91 -9.44
N VAL A 107 -5.18 3.36 -8.65
CA VAL A 107 -4.60 2.52 -7.59
C VAL A 107 -5.55 2.54 -6.40
N ALA A 108 -5.89 1.36 -5.88
CA ALA A 108 -6.74 1.29 -4.70
C ALA A 108 -6.01 1.99 -3.55
N SER A 109 -6.53 3.15 -3.11
CA SER A 109 -6.00 3.79 -1.92
C SER A 109 -6.22 2.85 -0.74
N PRO A 110 -5.20 2.55 0.07
CA PRO A 110 -5.35 1.68 1.24
C PRO A 110 -6.39 2.20 2.25
N THR A 111 -6.79 3.47 2.15
CA THR A 111 -7.75 4.13 3.04
C THR A 111 -9.18 4.24 2.48
N ALA A 112 -9.40 3.96 1.19
CA ALA A 112 -10.72 4.14 0.58
C ALA A 112 -11.51 2.83 0.60
N SER A 113 -12.54 2.75 1.45
CA SER A 113 -13.57 1.71 1.38
C SER A 113 -14.44 1.80 0.12
N GLU A 114 -14.29 2.85 -0.69
CA GLU A 114 -15.02 2.99 -1.93
C GLU A 114 -14.19 2.44 -3.09
N THR A 115 -14.56 1.24 -3.54
CA THR A 115 -14.12 0.63 -4.81
C THR A 115 -14.61 1.38 -6.04
N THR A 116 -15.25 2.54 -5.87
CA THR A 116 -15.68 3.40 -6.96
C THR A 116 -14.67 4.53 -7.07
N PRO A 117 -13.65 4.42 -7.95
CA PRO A 117 -12.75 5.53 -8.19
C PRO A 117 -13.60 6.71 -8.67
N THR A 118 -13.49 7.82 -7.95
CA THR A 118 -14.06 9.10 -8.40
C THR A 118 -13.21 9.64 -9.54
N GLU A 119 -13.80 10.44 -10.45
CA GLU A 119 -13.11 11.04 -11.61
C GLU A 119 -11.77 11.73 -11.23
N GLU A 120 -11.63 12.18 -9.98
CA GLU A 120 -10.42 12.80 -9.45
C GLU A 120 -9.24 11.84 -9.19
N THR A 121 -9.46 10.52 -9.16
CA THR A 121 -8.41 9.52 -8.86
C THR A 121 -7.78 8.93 -10.14
N PHE A 122 -8.35 9.22 -11.31
CA PHE A 122 -7.90 8.64 -12.56
C PHE A 122 -6.65 9.32 -13.09
N GLY A 123 -5.64 8.52 -13.44
CA GLY A 123 -4.41 9.01 -14.03
C GLY A 123 -3.45 9.67 -13.04
N ALA A 124 -3.73 9.56 -11.73
CA ALA A 124 -2.73 9.85 -10.72
C ALA A 124 -1.60 8.81 -10.79
N ASP A 125 -0.36 9.26 -10.66
CA ASP A 125 0.78 8.34 -10.55
C ASP A 125 0.58 7.41 -9.34
N PRO A 126 0.79 6.09 -9.50
CA PRO A 126 0.94 5.18 -8.38
C PRO A 126 1.89 5.77 -7.35
N GLN A 127 1.44 5.83 -6.10
CA GLN A 127 2.38 6.08 -5.00
C GLN A 127 3.42 4.95 -4.97
N PRO A 128 4.65 5.22 -4.49
CA PRO A 128 5.65 4.18 -4.29
C PRO A 128 5.06 3.02 -3.49
N LEU A 129 5.26 1.79 -3.95
CA LEU A 129 4.74 0.58 -3.32
C LEU A 129 5.83 -0.08 -2.47
N ALA A 130 5.55 -0.27 -1.18
CA ALA A 130 6.23 -1.32 -0.41
C ALA A 130 5.66 -2.66 -0.81
N GLY A 131 6.55 -3.58 -1.13
CA GLY A 131 6.11 -4.89 -1.57
C GLY A 131 5.72 -4.86 -3.04
N ARG A 132 5.80 -6.04 -3.64
CA ARG A 132 5.81 -6.16 -5.10
C ARG A 132 4.42 -6.33 -5.70
N SER A 133 3.36 -6.18 -4.90
CA SER A 133 1.97 -6.34 -5.31
C SER A 133 1.30 -4.97 -5.49
N LEU A 134 0.81 -4.70 -6.68
CA LEU A 134 -0.02 -3.53 -6.98
C LEU A 134 -1.47 -3.96 -7.10
N THR A 135 -2.32 -3.59 -6.13
CA THR A 135 -3.77 -3.69 -6.33
C THR A 135 -4.23 -2.41 -7.01
N ALA A 136 -4.44 -2.48 -8.31
CA ALA A 136 -4.98 -1.37 -9.06
C ALA A 136 -6.10 -1.83 -9.97
N THR A 137 -6.94 -0.85 -10.27
CA THR A 137 -8.08 -0.96 -11.13
C THR A 137 -7.77 -0.20 -12.40
N LEU A 138 -7.85 -0.87 -13.54
CA LEU A 138 -7.71 -0.22 -14.83
C LEU A 138 -9.10 0.05 -15.40
N HIS A 139 -9.31 1.28 -15.87
CA HIS A 139 -10.56 1.73 -16.48
C HIS A 139 -10.34 2.07 -17.93
N GLU A 140 -11.00 1.32 -18.79
CA GLU A 140 -10.96 1.57 -20.23
C GLU A 140 -12.21 2.31 -20.69
N VAL A 141 -12.02 3.37 -21.48
CA VAL A 141 -13.07 4.23 -22.00
C VAL A 141 -12.88 4.41 -23.51
N PRO A 142 -13.88 4.08 -24.35
CA PRO A 142 -13.85 4.40 -25.76
C PRO A 142 -13.80 5.91 -26.00
N ARG A 143 -12.88 6.36 -26.85
CA ARG A 143 -12.85 7.72 -27.41
C ARG A 143 -13.89 7.82 -28.53
N GLY A 144 -15.13 8.12 -28.17
CA GLY A 144 -16.23 8.41 -29.10
C GLY A 144 -17.46 7.52 -28.95
N ALA A 145 -18.49 7.79 -29.75
CA ALA A 145 -19.84 7.22 -29.60
C ALA A 145 -20.02 5.80 -30.20
N VAL A 146 -18.97 4.98 -30.26
CA VAL A 146 -19.04 3.66 -30.91
C VAL A 146 -19.38 2.58 -29.87
N ALA A 147 -20.62 2.12 -29.92
CA ALA A 147 -21.23 1.25 -28.91
C ALA A 147 -20.93 -0.26 -29.02
N ASP A 148 -20.01 -0.70 -29.90
CA ASP A 148 -20.01 -2.12 -30.31
C ASP A 148 -18.64 -2.79 -30.43
N THR A 149 -17.58 -2.19 -29.87
CA THR A 149 -16.28 -2.85 -29.77
C THR A 149 -15.92 -3.00 -28.32
N ALA A 150 -16.11 -4.21 -27.78
CA ALA A 150 -15.48 -4.61 -26.53
C ALA A 150 -13.96 -4.54 -26.73
N VAL A 151 -13.37 -3.46 -26.24
CA VAL A 151 -11.92 -3.33 -26.21
C VAL A 151 -11.47 -3.96 -24.90
N GLY A 152 -10.48 -4.84 -25.02
CA GLY A 152 -9.84 -5.44 -23.88
C GLY A 152 -8.43 -4.89 -23.79
N VAL A 153 -8.15 -4.09 -22.77
CA VAL A 153 -6.79 -4.04 -22.24
C VAL A 153 -6.34 -5.48 -22.04
N SER A 154 -5.25 -5.85 -22.72
CA SER A 154 -4.71 -7.21 -22.63
C SER A 154 -3.55 -7.33 -21.66
N ARG A 155 -2.86 -6.22 -21.41
CA ARG A 155 -1.59 -6.23 -20.70
C ARG A 155 -1.24 -4.87 -20.13
N ILE A 156 -0.55 -4.94 -19.00
CA ILE A 156 0.21 -3.82 -18.43
C ILE A 156 1.69 -4.16 -18.58
N VAL A 157 2.47 -3.18 -19.01
CA VAL A 157 3.91 -3.30 -19.12
C VAL A 157 4.58 -2.26 -18.22
N ALA A 158 5.70 -2.65 -17.63
CA ALA A 158 6.59 -1.77 -16.88
C ALA A 158 7.83 -1.49 -17.73
N THR A 159 8.23 -0.23 -17.79
CA THR A 159 9.41 0.24 -18.52
C THR A 159 10.43 0.85 -17.58
N ASP A 160 11.71 0.73 -17.93
CA ASP A 160 12.79 1.44 -17.24
C ASP A 160 12.89 2.91 -17.68
N ALA A 161 13.87 3.64 -17.16
CA ALA A 161 14.08 5.05 -17.45
C ALA A 161 14.42 5.32 -18.93
N GLU A 162 14.91 4.29 -19.63
CA GLU A 162 15.24 4.33 -21.05
C GLU A 162 14.02 4.00 -21.95
N GLY A 163 12.87 3.64 -21.37
CA GLY A 163 11.66 3.28 -22.11
C GLY A 163 11.65 1.82 -22.58
N THR A 164 12.57 0.99 -22.09
CA THR A 164 12.63 -0.44 -22.43
C THR A 164 11.60 -1.20 -21.61
N VAL A 165 10.81 -2.07 -22.24
CA VAL A 165 9.88 -2.95 -21.52
C VAL A 165 10.66 -3.99 -20.71
N VAL A 166 10.61 -3.88 -19.39
CA VAL A 166 11.36 -4.72 -18.44
C VAL A 166 10.49 -5.66 -17.62
N GLY A 167 9.19 -5.38 -17.54
CA GLY A 167 8.23 -6.20 -16.83
C GLY A 167 6.87 -6.22 -17.52
N ARG A 168 6.10 -7.26 -17.25
CA ARG A 168 4.75 -7.42 -17.78
C ARG A 168 3.85 -8.09 -16.75
N GLN A 169 2.59 -7.69 -16.76
CA GLN A 169 1.49 -8.42 -16.17
C GLN A 169 0.47 -8.71 -17.27
N VAL A 170 0.15 -9.99 -17.45
CA VAL A 170 -0.97 -10.38 -18.31
C VAL A 170 -2.24 -10.17 -17.51
N VAL A 171 -3.11 -9.31 -18.02
CA VAL A 171 -4.45 -9.16 -17.45
C VAL A 171 -5.22 -10.43 -17.82
N PRO A 172 -5.71 -11.23 -16.85
CA PRO A 172 -6.54 -12.37 -17.18
C PRO A 172 -7.77 -11.88 -17.97
N SER A 173 -8.10 -12.59 -19.04
CA SER A 173 -9.26 -12.27 -19.90
C SER A 173 -10.50 -11.99 -19.04
N PRO A 174 -11.34 -11.00 -19.41
CA PRO A 174 -12.56 -10.66 -18.65
C PRO A 174 -13.53 -11.83 -18.46
N GLU A 175 -13.41 -12.90 -19.27
CA GLU A 175 -14.16 -14.14 -19.08
C GLU A 175 -13.80 -14.90 -17.79
N VAL A 176 -12.66 -14.56 -17.17
CA VAL A 176 -12.13 -15.20 -15.96
C VAL A 176 -12.31 -14.28 -14.74
N GLY A 177 -13.56 -13.92 -14.43
CA GLY A 177 -14.01 -13.44 -13.11
C GLY A 177 -13.41 -12.15 -12.50
N ASN A 178 -12.38 -11.56 -13.11
CA ASN A 178 -11.61 -10.43 -12.57
C ASN A 178 -11.87 -9.11 -13.30
N ALA A 179 -12.80 -9.10 -14.25
CA ALA A 179 -13.24 -7.90 -14.93
C ALA A 179 -14.71 -7.63 -14.65
N VAL A 180 -15.03 -6.41 -14.25
CA VAL A 180 -16.40 -5.93 -14.12
C VAL A 180 -16.67 -4.99 -15.29
N ILE A 181 -17.71 -5.29 -16.06
CA ILE A 181 -18.19 -4.40 -17.11
C ILE A 181 -19.25 -3.49 -16.46
N LEU A 182 -18.93 -2.21 -16.33
CA LEU A 182 -19.87 -1.20 -15.88
C LEU A 182 -20.42 -0.47 -17.11
N MET A 183 -21.73 -0.24 -17.12
CA MET A 183 -22.35 0.61 -18.13
C MET A 183 -22.76 1.90 -17.45
N ASP A 184 -22.23 3.03 -17.92
CA ASP A 184 -22.70 4.34 -17.47
C ASP A 184 -24.12 4.57 -18.04
N PRO A 185 -25.16 4.64 -17.19
CA PRO A 185 -26.53 4.79 -17.65
C PRO A 185 -26.81 6.15 -18.31
N ALA A 186 -25.99 7.18 -18.07
CA ALA A 186 -26.17 8.51 -18.63
C ALA A 186 -25.58 8.64 -20.04
N SER A 187 -24.40 8.07 -20.26
CA SER A 187 -23.70 8.14 -21.55
C SER A 187 -23.86 6.89 -22.42
N GLY A 188 -24.28 5.76 -21.83
CA GLY A 188 -24.25 4.44 -22.47
C GLY A 188 -22.82 3.89 -22.65
N ALA A 189 -21.81 4.55 -22.10
CA ALA A 189 -20.42 4.11 -22.21
C ALA A 189 -20.22 2.81 -21.44
N VAL A 190 -19.52 1.86 -22.07
CA VAL A 190 -19.08 0.63 -21.44
C VAL A 190 -17.69 0.87 -20.86
N GLN A 191 -17.54 0.63 -19.56
CA GLN A 191 -16.29 0.69 -18.84
C GLN A 191 -15.88 -0.73 -18.45
N THR A 192 -14.65 -1.10 -18.77
CA THR A 192 -14.05 -2.34 -18.28
C THR A 192 -13.19 -2.01 -17.08
N VAL A 193 -13.53 -2.61 -15.94
CA VAL A 193 -12.83 -2.49 -14.67
C VAL A 193 -12.04 -3.77 -14.45
N VAL A 194 -10.72 -3.71 -14.57
CA VAL A 194 -9.84 -4.87 -14.35
C VAL A 194 -9.14 -4.72 -13.02
N THR A 195 -9.29 -5.71 -12.12
CA THR A 195 -8.45 -5.80 -10.93
C THR A 195 -7.14 -6.50 -11.27
N LEU A 196 -6.03 -5.79 -11.08
CA LEU A 196 -4.71 -6.36 -11.18
C LEU A 196 -4.41 -7.12 -9.89
N GLY A 197 -4.50 -8.44 -9.97
CA GLY A 197 -3.92 -9.34 -8.99
C GLY A 197 -2.52 -9.73 -9.45
N ASP A 198 -1.54 -9.66 -8.56
CA ASP A 198 -0.18 -10.22 -8.67
C ASP A 198 0.97 -9.21 -8.74
N VAL A 199 2.15 -9.80 -8.60
CA VAL A 199 3.45 -9.17 -8.61
C VAL A 199 3.90 -8.91 -10.05
N LEU A 200 4.33 -7.68 -10.35
CA LEU A 200 4.99 -7.39 -11.62
C LEU A 200 6.26 -8.24 -11.72
N THR A 201 6.35 -9.07 -12.75
CA THR A 201 7.51 -9.93 -12.97
C THR A 201 8.45 -9.34 -14.01
N VAL A 202 9.75 -9.50 -13.79
CA VAL A 202 10.79 -9.27 -14.79
C VAL A 202 10.48 -10.15 -15.99
N CYS A 203 10.65 -9.57 -17.16
CA CYS A 203 10.69 -10.30 -18.41
C CYS A 203 11.77 -11.39 -18.41
N ALA A 204 11.38 -12.63 -18.75
CA ALA A 204 12.34 -13.70 -18.97
C ALA A 204 12.79 -13.73 -20.44
N PRO A 205 14.07 -14.02 -20.76
CA PRO A 205 14.54 -14.09 -22.14
C PRO A 205 13.73 -15.11 -22.96
N GLY A 206 13.12 -14.66 -24.05
CA GLY A 206 12.33 -15.53 -24.95
C GLY A 206 10.95 -15.94 -24.41
N LEU A 207 10.54 -15.40 -23.25
CA LEU A 207 9.22 -15.62 -22.67
C LEU A 207 8.53 -14.28 -22.42
N ASP A 208 7.22 -14.29 -22.65
CA ASP A 208 6.36 -13.12 -22.51
C ASP A 208 6.17 -12.69 -21.05
N ALA A 209 6.40 -13.58 -20.08
CA ALA A 209 6.40 -13.30 -18.65
C ALA A 209 7.45 -14.16 -17.94
N GLY A 210 8.19 -13.57 -16.99
CA GLY A 210 9.07 -14.33 -16.11
C GLY A 210 8.37 -14.76 -14.82
N SER A 211 9.11 -15.45 -13.95
CA SER A 211 8.66 -15.83 -12.61
C SER A 211 9.27 -14.97 -11.51
N THR A 212 10.28 -14.16 -11.85
CA THR A 212 11.01 -13.35 -10.89
C THR A 212 10.32 -11.99 -10.77
N PRO A 213 10.00 -11.53 -9.55
CA PRO A 213 9.47 -10.18 -9.36
C PRO A 213 10.43 -9.10 -9.86
N LEU A 214 9.88 -8.00 -10.35
CA LEU A 214 10.63 -6.82 -10.76
C LEU A 214 11.46 -6.31 -9.58
N PRO A 215 12.76 -5.98 -9.79
CA PRO A 215 13.61 -5.50 -8.71
C PRO A 215 13.20 -4.08 -8.29
N ASP A 216 13.76 -3.64 -7.17
CA ASP A 216 13.47 -2.32 -6.62
C ASP A 216 13.95 -1.23 -7.59
N GLY A 217 13.19 -0.14 -7.72
CA GLY A 217 13.48 0.89 -8.72
C GLY A 217 12.28 1.75 -9.09
N VAL A 218 12.50 2.69 -10.01
CA VAL A 218 11.44 3.53 -10.57
C VAL A 218 11.15 3.06 -12.00
N TYR A 219 9.88 2.85 -12.29
CA TYR A 219 9.38 2.33 -13.55
C TYR A 219 8.25 3.24 -14.06
N ALA A 220 7.98 3.18 -15.36
CA ALA A 220 6.75 3.73 -15.92
C ALA A 220 5.84 2.58 -16.38
N LEU A 221 4.59 2.61 -15.92
CA LEU A 221 3.55 1.66 -16.31
C LEU A 221 2.78 2.19 -17.51
N TYR A 222 2.47 1.29 -18.43
CA TYR A 222 1.63 1.53 -19.59
C TYR A 222 0.58 0.44 -19.73
N ALA A 223 -0.64 0.83 -20.08
CA ALA A 223 -1.69 -0.10 -20.48
C ALA A 223 -1.65 -0.25 -22.01
N LEU A 224 -1.62 -1.48 -22.52
CA LEU A 224 -1.58 -1.75 -23.95
C LEU A 224 -2.81 -2.55 -24.41
N SER A 225 -3.25 -2.27 -25.64
CA SER A 225 -4.30 -3.03 -26.29
C SER A 225 -3.89 -4.48 -26.59
N ALA A 226 -4.88 -5.36 -26.72
CA ALA A 226 -4.68 -6.70 -27.27
C ALA A 226 -4.00 -6.62 -28.64
N PRO A 227 -2.94 -7.40 -28.90
CA PRO A 227 -2.45 -7.51 -30.26
C PRO A 227 -3.58 -8.08 -31.13
N THR A 228 -3.96 -7.36 -32.19
CA THR A 228 -4.91 -7.90 -33.17
C THR A 228 -4.16 -8.85 -34.10
N ALA A 229 -4.86 -9.76 -34.76
CA ALA A 229 -4.25 -10.72 -35.70
C ALA A 229 -3.42 -10.07 -36.82
N ALA A 230 -3.56 -8.76 -37.03
CA ALA A 230 -2.89 -7.99 -38.06
C ALA A 230 -2.07 -6.78 -37.54
N GLY A 231 -2.01 -6.54 -36.22
CA GLY A 231 -1.55 -5.26 -35.69
C GLY A 231 -0.63 -5.34 -34.48
N THR A 232 0.30 -4.38 -34.41
CA THR A 232 1.06 -4.06 -33.20
C THR A 232 0.12 -3.56 -32.10
N PRO A 233 0.42 -3.81 -30.82
CA PRO A 233 -0.32 -3.17 -29.74
C PRO A 233 -0.27 -1.65 -29.84
N GLU A 234 -1.28 -1.01 -29.27
CA GLU A 234 -1.35 0.43 -29.08
C GLU A 234 -1.28 0.77 -27.59
N ILE A 235 -0.72 1.94 -27.28
CA ILE A 235 -0.75 2.50 -25.93
C ILE A 235 -2.16 3.02 -25.66
N LEU A 236 -2.81 2.47 -24.64
CA LEU A 236 -4.13 2.90 -24.17
C LEU A 236 -4.01 3.99 -23.08
N GLY A 237 -2.96 3.92 -22.25
CA GLY A 237 -2.74 4.88 -21.18
C GLY A 237 -1.34 4.79 -20.57
N GLY A 238 -0.99 5.82 -19.79
CA GLY A 238 0.35 6.03 -19.20
C GLY A 238 1.11 7.19 -19.86
N PRO A 239 2.38 7.44 -19.49
CA PRO A 239 3.12 6.75 -18.42
C PRO A 239 2.53 7.06 -17.04
N TRP A 240 2.40 6.02 -16.20
CA TRP A 240 2.16 6.19 -14.77
C TRP A 240 3.41 5.80 -13.99
N GLY A 241 3.91 6.71 -13.14
CA GLY A 241 5.10 6.45 -12.33
C GLY A 241 4.87 5.35 -11.29
N LEU A 242 5.74 4.34 -11.26
CA LEU A 242 5.73 3.27 -10.25
C LEU A 242 7.09 3.21 -9.55
N GLY A 243 7.12 3.56 -8.27
CA GLY A 243 8.26 3.24 -7.40
C GLY A 243 8.08 1.87 -6.76
N LEU A 244 9.04 0.97 -6.93
CA LEU A 244 9.17 -0.26 -6.17
C LEU A 244 10.24 -0.08 -5.11
N GLU A 245 9.83 -0.09 -3.85
CA GLU A 245 10.75 0.02 -2.72
C GLU A 245 11.28 -1.36 -2.30
N PRO A 246 12.45 -1.41 -1.64
CA PRO A 246 12.96 -2.65 -1.08
C PRO A 246 11.94 -3.34 -0.20
N ALA A 247 11.84 -4.67 -0.37
CA ALA A 247 11.02 -5.48 0.51
C ALA A 247 11.47 -5.28 1.96
N LEU A 248 10.53 -4.93 2.84
CA LEU A 248 10.80 -4.81 4.27
C LEU A 248 11.36 -6.15 4.77
N SER A 249 12.51 -6.07 5.43
CA SER A 249 13.15 -7.26 6.00
C SER A 249 12.52 -7.61 7.34
N ALA A 250 12.55 -8.90 7.69
CA ALA A 250 12.17 -9.33 9.02
C ALA A 250 13.16 -8.76 10.05
N LEU A 251 12.62 -8.12 11.09
CA LEU A 251 13.39 -7.56 12.19
C LEU A 251 13.92 -8.68 13.09
N THR A 252 15.19 -8.59 13.47
CA THR A 252 15.89 -9.60 14.27
C THR A 252 16.11 -9.19 15.72
N ASP A 253 15.84 -7.93 16.06
CA ASP A 253 16.07 -7.30 17.37
C ASP A 253 14.87 -7.40 18.32
N LEU A 254 14.04 -8.44 18.15
CA LEU A 254 12.88 -8.69 18.99
C LEU A 254 13.27 -9.34 20.33
N PRO A 255 12.44 -9.18 21.39
CA PRO A 255 12.62 -9.92 22.64
C PRO A 255 12.75 -11.43 22.40
N SER A 256 13.61 -12.10 23.16
CA SER A 256 13.94 -13.52 22.94
C SER A 256 12.76 -14.48 23.11
N ASP A 257 11.73 -14.06 23.83
CA ASP A 257 10.47 -14.77 24.08
C ASP A 257 9.36 -14.44 23.07
N TYR A 258 9.61 -13.53 22.12
CA TYR A 258 8.69 -13.24 21.03
C TYR A 258 8.67 -14.40 20.01
N PRO A 259 7.49 -14.83 19.51
CA PRO A 259 7.35 -15.96 18.59
C PRO A 259 7.74 -15.62 17.14
N ALA A 260 8.96 -15.13 16.92
CA ALA A 260 9.44 -14.62 15.63
C ALA A 260 9.38 -15.63 14.47
N ALA A 261 9.43 -16.93 14.78
CA ALA A 261 9.34 -18.00 13.78
C ALA A 261 7.93 -18.16 13.20
N GLU A 262 6.89 -17.83 13.97
CA GLU A 262 5.49 -17.95 13.55
C GLU A 262 4.90 -16.61 13.10
N VAL A 263 5.33 -15.52 13.74
CA VAL A 263 4.85 -14.16 13.48
C VAL A 263 6.06 -13.30 13.13
N PRO A 264 6.58 -13.36 11.89
CA PRO A 264 7.63 -12.45 11.47
C PRO A 264 7.15 -10.99 11.55
N VAL A 265 7.98 -10.13 12.11
CA VAL A 265 7.74 -8.68 12.18
C VAL A 265 8.60 -8.02 11.09
N VAL A 266 7.97 -7.30 10.19
CA VAL A 266 8.66 -6.46 9.19
C VAL A 266 8.54 -4.98 9.57
N GLY A 267 9.56 -4.21 9.21
CA GLY A 267 9.65 -2.78 9.45
C GLY A 267 11.10 -2.30 9.32
N GLU A 268 11.34 -1.02 9.61
CA GLU A 268 12.70 -0.47 9.60
C GLU A 268 13.34 -0.53 10.98
N SER A 269 12.54 -0.33 12.03
CA SER A 269 13.00 -0.45 13.41
C SER A 269 11.85 -0.75 14.38
N VAL A 270 12.17 -1.44 15.49
CA VAL A 270 11.20 -1.69 16.57
C VAL A 270 11.07 -0.45 17.44
N VAL A 271 9.85 0.10 17.53
CA VAL A 271 9.52 1.22 18.43
C VAL A 271 9.15 0.68 19.81
N THR A 272 8.34 -0.38 19.86
CA THR A 272 7.97 -1.09 21.09
C THR A 272 7.74 -2.55 20.80
N ALA A 273 8.08 -3.42 21.74
CA ALA A 273 7.76 -4.84 21.73
C ALA A 273 7.54 -5.29 23.17
N VAL A 274 6.28 -5.48 23.57
CA VAL A 274 5.92 -5.80 24.95
C VAL A 274 4.93 -6.96 25.00
N ALA A 275 5.18 -7.90 25.91
CA ALA A 275 4.21 -8.94 26.23
C ALA A 275 3.01 -8.32 26.95
N THR A 276 1.80 -8.63 26.50
CA THR A 276 0.57 -8.18 27.15
C THR A 276 0.30 -9.04 28.38
N ARG A 277 -0.19 -8.41 29.45
CA ARG A 277 -0.56 -9.09 30.70
C ARG A 277 -2.07 -9.27 30.73
N GLY A 278 -2.54 -10.43 31.19
CA GLY A 278 -3.97 -10.71 31.31
C GLY A 278 -4.26 -12.21 31.36
N SER A 279 -5.54 -12.57 31.25
CA SER A 279 -5.96 -13.98 31.16
C SER A 279 -5.49 -14.65 29.87
N ASN A 280 -5.28 -13.88 28.80
CA ASN A 280 -4.73 -14.34 27.52
C ASN A 280 -3.46 -13.53 27.21
N PRO A 281 -2.27 -13.98 27.66
CA PRO A 281 -1.02 -13.26 27.42
C PRO A 281 -0.67 -13.31 25.93
N GLY A 282 -0.35 -12.16 25.35
CA GLY A 282 -0.02 -11.99 23.94
C GLY A 282 1.12 -10.99 23.75
N TRP A 283 1.15 -10.34 22.58
CA TRP A 283 2.19 -9.35 22.27
C TRP A 283 1.62 -8.11 21.62
N LEU A 284 2.22 -6.97 21.95
CA LEU A 284 2.06 -5.73 21.22
C LEU A 284 3.43 -5.30 20.69
N VAL A 285 3.58 -5.32 19.37
CA VAL A 285 4.79 -4.83 18.69
C VAL A 285 4.41 -3.66 17.81
N GLN A 286 5.20 -2.59 17.83
CA GLN A 286 5.09 -1.50 16.85
C GLN A 286 6.44 -1.28 16.20
N THR A 287 6.42 -1.08 14.90
CA THR A 287 7.60 -0.78 14.09
C THR A 287 7.42 0.53 13.34
N GLU A 288 8.51 1.26 13.17
CA GLU A 288 8.55 2.44 12.30
C GLU A 288 8.77 1.98 10.85
N THR A 289 8.12 2.66 9.91
CA THR A 289 8.31 2.45 8.47
C THR A 289 7.87 3.69 7.71
N ASP A 290 8.65 4.11 6.72
CA ASP A 290 8.27 5.21 5.83
C ASP A 290 7.47 4.71 4.61
N SER A 291 7.23 3.40 4.53
CA SER A 291 6.77 2.77 3.32
C SER A 291 5.24 2.64 3.22
N VAL A 292 4.68 3.07 2.08
CA VAL A 292 3.23 3.20 1.85
C VAL A 292 2.52 1.84 1.74
N GLY A 293 3.25 0.75 1.51
CA GLY A 293 2.75 -0.63 1.46
C GLY A 293 3.14 -1.51 2.64
N ALA A 294 3.60 -0.93 3.77
CA ALA A 294 4.14 -1.70 4.89
C ALA A 294 3.15 -2.72 5.48
N LEU A 295 1.84 -2.41 5.50
CA LEU A 295 0.83 -3.36 5.95
C LEU A 295 0.76 -4.59 5.05
N ASP A 296 0.73 -4.39 3.73
CA ASP A 296 0.63 -5.50 2.77
C ASP A 296 1.92 -6.33 2.78
N ALA A 297 3.07 -5.69 2.95
CA ALA A 297 4.34 -6.39 3.18
C ALA A 297 4.29 -7.26 4.45
N ALA A 298 3.71 -6.77 5.54
CA ALA A 298 3.56 -7.53 6.79
C ALA A 298 2.59 -8.70 6.66
N VAL A 299 1.44 -8.48 6.00
CA VAL A 299 0.49 -9.55 5.69
C VAL A 299 1.16 -10.63 4.85
N ASN A 300 1.90 -10.25 3.80
CA ASN A 300 2.63 -11.19 2.96
C ASN A 300 3.70 -11.96 3.74
N ALA A 301 4.41 -11.30 4.67
CA ALA A 301 5.36 -11.97 5.54
C ALA A 301 4.69 -13.02 6.45
N LEU A 302 3.53 -12.70 7.02
CA LEU A 302 2.76 -13.64 7.84
C LEU A 302 2.21 -14.81 7.00
N VAL A 303 1.72 -14.55 5.79
CA VAL A 303 1.24 -15.60 4.87
C VAL A 303 2.40 -16.51 4.44
N ALA A 304 3.58 -15.94 4.14
CA ALA A 304 4.78 -16.72 3.85
C ALA A 304 5.23 -17.60 5.03
N ALA A 305 4.95 -17.19 6.27
CA ALA A 305 5.15 -17.99 7.48
C ALA A 305 4.03 -19.02 7.75
N GLY A 306 3.09 -19.22 6.81
CA GLY A 306 1.98 -20.18 6.93
C GLY A 306 0.71 -19.59 7.53
N GLY A 307 0.64 -18.28 7.72
CA GLY A 307 -0.57 -17.57 8.11
C GLY A 307 -1.66 -17.61 7.03
N ARG A 308 -2.91 -17.47 7.46
CA ARG A 308 -4.09 -17.33 6.59
C ARG A 308 -4.73 -15.99 6.89
N SER A 309 -4.85 -15.14 5.88
CA SER A 309 -5.64 -13.90 5.98
C SER A 309 -7.11 -14.28 6.12
N VAL A 310 -7.78 -13.75 7.16
CA VAL A 310 -9.16 -14.13 7.50
C VAL A 310 -10.13 -13.01 7.20
N ASP A 311 -9.74 -11.75 7.43
CA ASP A 311 -10.65 -10.63 7.20
C ASP A 311 -9.91 -9.30 7.02
N THR A 312 -10.46 -8.45 6.13
CA THR A 312 -10.05 -7.04 6.02
C THR A 312 -11.13 -6.22 6.70
N MET A 313 -10.91 -5.89 7.97
CA MET A 313 -11.78 -4.96 8.68
C MET A 313 -11.28 -3.54 8.44
N THR A 314 -12.02 -2.74 7.68
CA THR A 314 -11.80 -1.29 7.65
C THR A 314 -12.47 -0.70 8.89
N MET A 315 -11.69 -0.43 9.95
CA MET A 315 -12.22 0.25 11.13
C MET A 315 -12.27 1.75 10.89
N SER A 316 -13.44 2.36 11.10
CA SER A 316 -13.58 3.81 11.24
C SER A 316 -12.77 4.27 12.47
N ALA A 317 -12.01 5.36 12.33
CA ALA A 317 -11.12 5.89 13.34
C ALA A 317 -11.72 5.85 14.75
N ASP A 318 -11.03 5.17 15.67
CA ASP A 318 -11.38 5.18 17.09
C ASP A 318 -11.03 6.57 17.65
N GLN A 319 -12.07 7.37 17.94
CA GLN A 319 -11.96 8.75 18.44
C GLN A 319 -11.27 8.86 19.81
N LEU A 320 -10.94 7.72 20.44
CA LEU A 320 -10.38 7.67 21.79
C LEU A 320 -8.85 7.53 21.85
N THR A 321 -8.18 7.30 20.72
CA THR A 321 -6.70 7.26 20.66
C THR A 321 -6.15 8.42 19.83
N THR A 322 -5.01 8.99 20.23
CA THR A 322 -4.26 10.01 19.44
C THR A 322 -3.62 9.44 18.16
N LEU A 323 -4.02 8.23 17.78
CA LEU A 323 -3.49 7.44 16.69
C LEU A 323 -4.59 7.30 15.64
N VAL A 324 -4.29 7.71 14.41
CA VAL A 324 -5.21 7.52 13.28
C VAL A 324 -4.94 6.14 12.69
N VAL A 325 -5.89 5.22 12.85
CA VAL A 325 -5.83 3.90 12.20
C VAL A 325 -6.24 4.08 10.75
N ASN A 326 -5.30 3.81 9.83
CA ASN A 326 -5.52 3.98 8.40
C ASN A 326 -6.09 2.71 7.77
N LYS A 327 -5.56 1.54 8.17
CA LYS A 327 -5.92 0.23 7.63
C LYS A 327 -5.66 -0.85 8.68
N SER A 328 -6.50 -1.88 8.71
CA SER A 328 -6.31 -3.05 9.57
C SER A 328 -6.65 -4.35 8.88
N GLN A 329 -5.90 -5.40 9.21
CA GLN A 329 -6.15 -6.76 8.75
C GLN A 329 -5.91 -7.76 9.87
N VAL A 330 -6.62 -8.89 9.82
CA VAL A 330 -6.41 -10.00 10.74
C VAL A 330 -5.86 -11.20 9.98
N VAL A 331 -4.70 -11.68 10.42
CA VAL A 331 -4.06 -12.88 9.91
C VAL A 331 -3.99 -13.91 11.03
N THR A 332 -4.40 -15.14 10.75
CA THR A 332 -4.31 -16.23 11.72
C THR A 332 -3.18 -17.17 11.36
N THR A 333 -2.33 -17.48 12.33
CA THR A 333 -1.29 -18.51 12.21
C THR A 333 -1.74 -19.78 12.95
N ALA A 334 -0.82 -20.72 13.15
CA ALA A 334 -1.09 -21.94 13.90
C ALA A 334 -1.53 -21.64 15.35
N ASN A 335 -0.83 -20.75 16.04
CA ASN A 335 -1.06 -20.48 17.46
C ASN A 335 -1.53 -19.05 17.76
N TRP A 336 -1.51 -18.15 16.77
CA TRP A 336 -1.76 -16.73 16.98
C TRP A 336 -2.85 -16.18 16.06
N GLU A 337 -3.66 -15.29 16.60
CA GLU A 337 -4.42 -14.32 15.84
C GLU A 337 -3.66 -13.00 15.87
N VAL A 338 -3.32 -12.48 14.69
CA VAL A 338 -2.47 -11.30 14.52
C VAL A 338 -3.30 -10.19 13.89
N ALA A 339 -3.67 -9.20 14.69
CA ALA A 339 -4.26 -7.97 14.21
C ALA A 339 -3.15 -6.99 13.81
N LEU A 340 -3.02 -6.76 12.50
CA LEU A 340 -2.12 -5.79 11.91
C LEU A 340 -2.83 -4.47 11.71
N ARG A 341 -2.16 -3.35 12.06
CA ARG A 341 -2.69 -2.00 11.85
C ARG A 341 -1.59 -1.09 11.33
N GLN A 342 -1.90 -0.33 10.29
CA GLN A 342 -1.08 0.82 9.90
C GLN A 342 -1.66 2.07 10.54
N VAL A 343 -0.82 2.79 11.27
CA VAL A 343 -1.22 3.88 12.15
C VAL A 343 -0.31 5.07 11.88
N THR A 344 -0.86 6.28 11.90
CA THR A 344 -0.04 7.50 11.85
C THR A 344 0.02 8.14 13.24
N ASP A 345 1.21 8.46 13.71
CA ASP A 345 1.42 9.13 15.00
C ASP A 345 1.19 10.66 14.93
N GLU A 346 1.25 11.35 16.08
CA GLU A 346 1.09 12.81 16.15
C GLU A 346 2.15 13.59 15.36
N GLU A 347 3.31 12.97 15.07
CA GLU A 347 4.40 13.57 14.29
C GLU A 347 4.24 13.33 12.79
N GLY A 348 3.21 12.57 12.37
CA GLY A 348 2.95 12.19 10.99
C GLY A 348 3.74 10.97 10.52
N LYS A 349 4.38 10.23 11.44
CA LYS A 349 5.13 9.01 11.11
C LYS A 349 4.19 7.83 10.96
N THR A 350 4.49 6.99 9.97
CA THR A 350 3.77 5.73 9.79
C THR A 350 4.36 4.67 10.71
N LEU A 351 3.49 4.07 11.51
CA LEU A 351 3.77 2.96 12.40
C LEU A 351 2.99 1.75 11.92
N LEU A 352 3.62 0.58 11.99
CA LEU A 352 2.97 -0.69 11.79
C LEU A 352 2.87 -1.41 13.14
N GLN A 353 1.64 -1.72 13.55
CA GLN A 353 1.34 -2.34 14.83
C GLN A 353 0.87 -3.78 14.63
N TYR A 354 1.45 -4.69 15.42
CA TYR A 354 1.10 -6.09 15.53
C TYR A 354 0.53 -6.32 16.92
N GLN A 355 -0.72 -6.76 17.00
CA GLN A 355 -1.34 -7.23 18.22
C GLN A 355 -1.58 -8.74 18.07
N LEU A 356 -0.89 -9.53 18.89
CA LEU A 356 -0.95 -10.98 18.88
C LEU A 356 -1.80 -11.46 20.05
N GLU A 357 -2.77 -12.32 19.76
CA GLU A 357 -3.59 -13.00 20.76
C GLU A 357 -3.49 -14.52 20.54
N PRO A 358 -3.32 -15.34 21.60
CA PRO A 358 -3.30 -16.79 21.45
C PRO A 358 -4.64 -17.33 20.91
N ARG A 359 -4.57 -18.35 20.05
CA ARG A 359 -5.75 -19.10 19.57
C ARG A 359 -6.10 -20.30 20.45
#